data_AF-A0A3C0YAU6-F1
#
_entry.id   AF-A0A3C0YAU6-F1
#
_cell.length_a   1.000
_cell.length_b   1.000
_cell.length_c   1.000
_cell.angle_alpha   90.00
_cell.angle_beta   90.00
_cell.angle_gamma   90.00
#
_symmetry.space_group_name_H-M   'P 1'
#
loop_
_entity.id
_entity.type
_entity.pdbx_description
1 polymer ?
#
loop_
_entity_poly.entity_id
_entity_poly.type
_entity_poly.pdbx_seq_one_letter_code
_entity_poly.pdbx_strand_id
1 'polypeptide(L)'
;MLFSKFLPREGNFFEMFNQHADRIVEAAHAFSNMVANYSDVQKREAFNREVDNAERAADRITQEVNRALHKTFITPIDRDQIHSLI
;
A
#
# COMPACT_ATOMS: atom_id res chain seq x y z
N MET A 1 -13.93 -19.05 -24.81
CA MET A 1 -12.73 -19.91 -24.80
C MET A 1 -12.56 -20.50 -23.41
N LEU A 2 -12.55 -21.83 -23.27
CA LEU A 2 -12.55 -22.54 -21.98
C LEU A 2 -11.22 -22.46 -21.20
N PHE A 3 -10.14 -21.96 -21.83
CA PHE A 3 -8.79 -21.93 -21.24
C PHE A 3 -8.42 -20.60 -20.52
N SER A 4 -9.20 -19.53 -20.69
CA SER A 4 -8.90 -18.22 -20.05
C SER A 4 -9.06 -18.24 -18.52
N LYS A 5 -9.74 -19.25 -17.97
CA LYS A 5 -9.90 -19.46 -16.52
C LYS A 5 -8.70 -20.20 -15.90
N PHE A 6 -7.83 -20.78 -16.73
CA PHE A 6 -6.60 -21.50 -16.32
C PHE A 6 -5.32 -20.71 -16.56
N LEU A 7 -5.41 -19.59 -17.30
CA LEU A 7 -4.29 -18.66 -17.39
C LEU A 7 -4.12 -17.97 -16.03
N PRO A 8 -2.89 -17.95 -15.47
CA PRO A 8 -2.61 -17.18 -14.27
C PRO A 8 -3.09 -15.75 -14.50
N ARG A 9 -3.99 -15.27 -13.64
CA ARG A 9 -4.26 -13.84 -13.61
C ARG A 9 -2.98 -13.22 -13.09
N GLU A 10 -2.25 -12.52 -13.96
CA GLU A 10 -1.10 -11.74 -13.54
C GLU A 10 -1.57 -10.84 -12.41
N GLY A 11 -1.04 -11.05 -11.20
CA GLY A 11 -1.25 -10.12 -10.11
C GLY A 11 -0.69 -8.79 -10.56
N ASN A 12 -1.50 -7.71 -10.51
CA ASN A 12 -1.02 -6.40 -10.90
C ASN A 12 -0.15 -5.79 -9.78
N PHE A 13 1.02 -6.40 -9.55
CA PHE A 13 1.95 -6.02 -8.49
C PHE A 13 2.36 -4.55 -8.60
N PHE A 14 2.60 -4.06 -9.81
CA PHE A 14 2.93 -2.65 -10.04
C PHE A 14 1.81 -1.69 -9.63
N GLU A 15 0.55 -2.04 -9.92
CA GLU A 15 -0.58 -1.24 -9.45
C GLU A 15 -0.69 -1.27 -7.93
N MET A 16 -0.50 -2.43 -7.29
CA MET A 16 -0.48 -2.53 -5.82
C MET A 16 0.66 -1.68 -5.22
N PHE A 17 1.85 -1.67 -5.82
CA PHE A 17 2.94 -0.80 -5.36
C PHE A 17 2.61 0.68 -5.49
N ASN A 18 2.00 1.09 -6.60
CA ASN A 18 1.56 2.48 -6.78
C ASN A 18 0.50 2.85 -5.75
N GLN A 19 -0.49 1.98 -5.51
CA GLN A 19 -1.50 2.21 -4.48
C GLN A 19 -0.88 2.31 -3.08
N HIS A 20 0.13 1.49 -2.78
CA HIS A 20 0.87 1.56 -1.51
C HIS A 20 1.63 2.88 -1.39
N ALA A 21 2.34 3.29 -2.44
CA ALA A 21 3.05 4.57 -2.50
C ALA A 21 2.10 5.76 -2.31
N ASP A 22 0.90 5.73 -2.90
CA ASP A 22 -0.11 6.77 -2.70
C ASP A 22 -0.50 6.91 -1.22
N ARG A 23 -0.62 5.80 -0.48
CA ARG A 23 -0.91 5.84 0.96
C ARG A 23 0.26 6.40 1.77
N ILE A 24 1.50 6.09 1.38
CA ILE A 24 2.70 6.69 2.00
C ILE A 24 2.71 8.21 1.79
N VAL A 25 2.41 8.67 0.58
CA VAL A 25 2.36 10.11 0.26
C VAL A 25 1.25 10.80 1.05
N GLU A 26 0.07 10.18 1.15
CA GLU A 26 -1.04 10.65 1.98
C GLU A 26 -0.64 10.80 3.45
N ALA A 27 0.00 9.76 4.02
CA ALA A 27 0.51 9.79 5.39
C ALA A 27 1.56 10.89 5.59
N ALA A 28 2.48 11.07 4.62
CA ALA A 28 3.51 12.10 4.67
C ALA A 28 2.92 13.52 4.66
N HIS A 29 1.87 13.76 3.86
CA HIS A 29 1.16 15.04 3.86
C HIS A 29 0.42 15.29 5.17
N ALA A 30 -0.31 14.28 5.69
CA ALA A 30 -0.98 14.39 6.98
C ALA A 30 0.02 14.66 8.12
N PHE A 31 1.15 13.96 8.13
CA PHE A 31 2.22 14.17 9.11
C PHE A 31 2.83 15.57 9.00
N SER A 32 3.09 16.05 7.78
CA SER A 32 3.60 17.42 7.56
C SER A 32 2.63 18.47 8.10
N ASN A 33 1.32 18.29 7.84
CA ASN A 33 0.28 19.17 8.37
C ASN A 33 0.17 19.11 9.90
N MET A 34 0.35 17.92 10.49
CA MET A 34 0.41 17.73 11.94
C MET A 34 1.54 18.54 12.55
N VAL A 35 2.75 18.46 11.97
CA VAL A 35 3.92 19.21 12.45
C VAL A 35 3.71 20.72 12.29
N ALA A 36 3.15 21.16 11.15
CA ALA A 36 2.87 22.57 10.91
C ALA A 36 1.81 23.16 11.87
N ASN A 37 0.92 22.33 12.41
CA ASN A 37 -0.16 22.74 13.31
C ASN A 37 0.01 22.16 14.73
N TYR A 38 1.23 21.78 15.14
CA TYR A 38 1.45 20.95 16.32
C TYR A 38 0.97 21.57 17.65
N SER A 39 0.94 22.90 17.76
CA SER A 39 0.46 23.62 18.94
C SER A 39 -1.06 23.59 19.11
N ASP A 40 -1.80 23.34 18.02
CA ASP A 40 -3.26 23.20 18.04
C ASP A 40 -3.62 21.73 18.31
N VAL A 41 -4.06 21.44 19.53
CA VAL A 41 -4.35 20.07 19.98
C VAL A 41 -5.41 19.40 19.10
N GLN A 42 -6.44 20.13 18.68
CA GLN A 42 -7.53 19.56 17.88
C GLN A 42 -7.04 19.21 16.47
N LYS A 43 -6.28 20.11 15.84
CA LYS A 43 -5.70 19.83 14.51
C LYS A 43 -4.65 18.72 14.57
N ARG A 44 -3.80 18.72 15.61
CA ARG A 44 -2.80 17.67 15.82
C ARG A 44 -3.47 16.30 15.92
N GLU A 45 -4.53 16.17 16.72
CA GLU A 45 -5.27 14.90 16.83
C GLU A 45 -5.95 14.51 15.52
N ALA A 46 -6.52 15.45 14.77
CA ALA A 46 -7.14 15.18 13.48
C ALA A 46 -6.11 14.63 12.48
N PHE A 47 -4.97 15.31 12.31
CA PHE A 47 -3.92 14.85 11.41
C PHE A 47 -3.26 13.55 11.87
N ASN A 48 -3.15 13.32 13.19
CA ASN A 48 -2.66 12.03 13.69
C ASN A 48 -3.58 10.87 13.27
N ARG A 49 -4.90 11.07 13.33
CA ARG A 49 -5.88 10.06 12.84
C ARG A 49 -5.78 9.84 11.33
N GLU A 50 -5.49 10.89 10.55
CA GLU A 50 -5.26 10.77 9.11
C GLU A 50 -4.02 9.92 8.81
N VAL A 51 -2.92 10.14 9.54
CA VAL A 51 -1.71 9.29 9.45
C VAL A 51 -2.04 7.83 9.79
N ASP A 52 -2.73 7.57 10.90
CA ASP A 52 -3.13 6.21 11.31
C ASP A 52 -4.02 5.53 10.26
N ASN A 53 -4.91 6.30 9.61
CA ASN A 53 -5.80 5.75 8.58
C ASN A 53 -5.04 5.40 7.29
N ALA A 54 -4.09 6.24 6.89
CA ALA A 54 -3.24 6.01 5.73
C ALA A 54 -2.31 4.81 5.96
N GLU A 55 -1.74 4.67 7.17
CA GLU A 55 -0.93 3.51 7.57
C GLU A 55 -1.73 2.21 7.49
N ARG A 56 -2.90 2.14 8.12
CA ARG A 56 -3.78 0.96 8.02
C ARG A 56 -4.18 0.63 6.59
N ALA A 57 -4.28 1.65 5.73
CA ALA A 57 -4.59 1.44 4.31
C ALA A 57 -3.39 0.87 3.55
N ALA A 58 -2.18 1.34 3.82
CA ALA A 58 -0.94 0.78 3.30
C ALA A 58 -0.78 -0.70 3.72
N ASP A 59 -0.99 -1.00 5.01
CA ASP A 59 -0.92 -2.36 5.56
C ASP A 59 -1.85 -3.36 4.86
N ARG A 60 -3.06 -2.92 4.49
CA ARG A 60 -3.99 -3.77 3.71
C ARG A 60 -3.41 -4.14 2.36
N ILE A 61 -2.76 -3.19 1.69
CA ILE A 61 -2.12 -3.42 0.40
C ILE A 61 -0.93 -4.37 0.56
N THR A 62 -0.10 -4.21 1.60
CA THR A 62 0.99 -5.14 1.92
C THR A 62 0.47 -6.56 2.15
N GLN A 63 -0.65 -6.73 2.86
CA GLN A 63 -1.28 -8.04 3.02
C GLN A 63 -1.80 -8.61 1.69
N GLU A 64 -2.36 -7.78 0.82
CA GLU A 64 -2.84 -8.19 -0.50
C GLU A 64 -1.69 -8.62 -1.43
N VAL A 65 -0.58 -7.87 -1.46
CA VAL A 65 0.64 -8.23 -2.21
C VAL A 65 1.18 -9.57 -1.73
N ASN A 66 1.30 -9.79 -0.41
CA ASN A 66 1.75 -11.06 0.15
C ASN A 66 0.81 -12.23 -0.23
N ARG A 67 -0.51 -12.01 -0.19
CA ARG A 67 -1.49 -13.01 -0.64
C ARG A 67 -1.38 -13.29 -2.13
N ALA A 68 -1.13 -12.27 -2.95
CA ALA A 68 -0.94 -12.43 -4.40
C ALA A 68 0.34 -13.19 -4.72
N LEU A 69 1.45 -12.91 -4.01
CA LEU A 69 2.71 -13.64 -4.11
C LEU A 69 2.54 -15.14 -3.86
N HIS A 70 1.78 -15.53 -2.82
CA HIS A 70 1.53 -16.94 -2.52
C HIS A 70 0.68 -17.66 -3.58
N LYS A 71 -0.14 -16.92 -4.34
CA LYS A 71 -1.05 -17.48 -5.37
C LYS A 71 -0.47 -17.43 -6.78
N THR A 72 0.59 -16.66 -6.98
CA THR A 72 1.20 -16.43 -8.29
C THR A 72 2.41 -17.33 -8.45
N PHE A 73 2.45 -18.15 -9.50
CA PHE A 73 3.59 -19.04 -9.77
C PHE A 73 4.75 -18.28 -10.45
N ILE A 74 4.44 -17.46 -11.45
CA ILE A 74 5.40 -16.61 -12.19
C ILE A 74 5.20 -15.16 -11.78
N THR A 75 6.20 -14.53 -11.15
CA THR A 75 6.17 -13.12 -10.76
C THR A 75 6.80 -12.24 -11.84
N PRO A 76 6.41 -10.95 -11.96
CA PRO A 76 6.94 -10.05 -12.99
C PRO A 76 8.41 -9.64 -12.75
N ILE A 77 8.86 -9.71 -11.49
CA ILE A 77 10.23 -9.52 -11.04
C ILE A 77 10.53 -10.54 -9.92
N ASP A 78 11.75 -10.57 -9.41
CA ASP A 78 12.14 -11.48 -8.33
C ASP A 78 11.30 -11.25 -7.07
N ARG A 79 10.91 -12.34 -6.39
CA ARG A 79 10.07 -12.28 -5.19
C ARG A 79 10.69 -11.44 -4.07
N ASP A 80 12.01 -11.54 -3.89
CA ASP A 80 12.73 -10.77 -2.88
C ASP A 80 12.71 -9.26 -3.18
N GLN A 81 12.69 -8.88 -4.46
CA GLN A 81 12.51 -7.48 -4.87
C GLN A 81 11.09 -7.00 -4.58
N ILE A 82 10.07 -7.83 -4.81
CA ILE A 82 8.68 -7.51 -4.44
C ILE A 82 8.57 -7.28 -2.93
N HIS A 83 9.15 -8.15 -2.11
CA HIS A 83 9.17 -7.99 -0.66
C HIS A 83 9.94 -6.74 -0.20
N SER A 84 10.93 -6.29 -0.96
CA SER A 84 11.71 -5.09 -0.62
C SER A 84 10.97 -3.78 -0.95
N LEU A 85 9.90 -3.84 -1.77
CA LEU A 85 9.13 -2.68 -2.22
C LEU A 85 7.85 -2.44 -1.40
N ILE A 86 7.53 -3.32 -0.45
CA ILE A 86 6.23 -3.37 0.24
C ILE A 86 6.37 -3.60 1.74
#